data_AF-R7TIN9-F1
#
_entry.id   AF-R7TIN9-F1
#
_cell.length_a   1.000
_cell.length_b   1.000
_cell.length_c   1.000
_cell.angle_alpha   90.00
_cell.angle_beta   90.00
_cell.angle_gamma   90.00
#
_symmetry.space_group_name_H-M   'P 1'
#
loop_
_entity.id
_entity.type
_entity.pdbx_description
1 polymer ?
#
loop_
_entity_poly.entity_id
_entity_poly.type
_entity_poly.pdbx_seq_one_letter_code
_entity_poly.pdbx_strand_id
1 'polypeptide(L)'
;MALFRCIPPIFTSILICGSTDSFGRRFGLCLPIIGGILRALCYLTVEVAGLRLEWLFLGELIDGLFGEHLTFFACSTAYISDVASKESLVLRVIICSTMYII
;
A
#
# COMPACT_ATOMS: atom_id res chain seq x y z
N MET A 1 3.63 10.51 -13.56
CA MET A 1 3.46 10.10 -12.15
C MET A 1 2.22 9.24 -11.94
N ALA A 2 1.02 9.72 -12.28
CA ALA A 2 -0.25 8.97 -12.08
C ALA A 2 -0.25 7.54 -12.67
N LEU A 3 0.32 7.33 -13.87
CA LEU A 3 0.42 5.99 -14.48
C LEU A 3 1.15 4.97 -13.59
N PHE A 4 2.26 5.36 -12.97
CA PHE A 4 3.08 4.49 -12.11
C PHE A 4 2.44 4.24 -10.74
N ARG A 5 1.56 5.15 -10.30
CA ARG A 5 0.81 5.07 -9.04
C ARG A 5 -0.53 4.34 -9.16
N CYS A 6 -1.08 4.20 -10.36
CA CYS A 6 -2.37 3.55 -10.54
C CYS A 6 -2.22 2.13 -11.08
N ILE A 7 -1.41 1.94 -12.13
CA ILE A 7 -1.42 0.68 -12.86
C ILE A 7 -0.79 -0.45 -12.03
N PRO A 8 0.49 -0.37 -11.60
CA PRO A 8 1.12 -1.46 -10.83
C PRO A 8 0.36 -1.82 -9.55
N PRO A 9 -0.06 -0.88 -8.70
CA PRO A 9 -0.69 -1.24 -7.43
C PRO A 9 -2.10 -1.82 -7.59
N ILE A 10 -2.82 -1.56 -8.68
CA ILE A 10 -4.07 -2.28 -8.96
C ILE A 10 -3.80 -3.78 -9.09
N PHE A 11 -2.83 -4.18 -9.93
CA PHE A 11 -2.49 -5.59 -10.10
C PHE A 11 -1.97 -6.21 -8.80
N THR A 12 -1.05 -5.52 -8.12
CA THR A 12 -0.52 -6.01 -6.85
C THR A 12 -1.61 -6.13 -5.80
N SER A 13 -2.53 -5.18 -5.69
CA SER A 13 -3.62 -5.23 -4.71
C SER A 13 -4.52 -6.44 -4.90
N ILE A 14 -4.89 -6.76 -6.15
CA ILE A 14 -5.74 -7.92 -6.46
C ILE A 14 -5.02 -9.23 -6.12
N LEU A 15 -3.77 -9.38 -6.58
CA LEU A 15 -3.00 -10.60 -6.37
C LEU A 15 -2.66 -10.82 -4.89
N ILE A 16 -2.16 -9.78 -4.22
CA ILE A 16 -1.72 -9.87 -2.84
C ILE A 16 -2.91 -10.00 -1.91
N CYS A 17 -3.95 -9.15 -2.04
CA CYS A 17 -5.14 -9.25 -1.19
C CYS A 17 -5.79 -10.64 -1.29
N GLY A 18 -5.93 -11.18 -2.50
CA GLY A 18 -6.46 -12.55 -2.70
C GLY A 18 -5.56 -13.63 -2.07
N SER A 19 -4.23 -13.50 -2.19
CA SER A 19 -3.31 -14.46 -1.57
C SER A 19 -3.30 -14.40 -0.04
N THR A 20 -3.71 -13.28 0.58
CA THR A 20 -3.75 -13.16 2.04
C THR A 20 -4.73 -14.11 2.72
N ASP A 21 -5.72 -14.63 1.98
CA ASP A 21 -6.62 -15.68 2.47
C ASP A 21 -5.87 -16.96 2.85
N SER A 22 -4.76 -17.26 2.15
CA SER A 22 -3.98 -18.50 2.34
C SER A 22 -2.68 -18.28 3.14
N PHE A 23 -1.99 -17.16 2.93
CA PHE A 23 -0.69 -16.87 3.57
C PHE A 23 -0.80 -16.09 4.89
N GLY A 24 -2.02 -15.68 5.26
CA GLY A 24 -2.29 -14.90 6.45
C GLY A 24 -2.41 -13.39 6.19
N ARG A 25 -3.42 -12.78 6.81
CA ARG A 25 -3.82 -11.38 6.59
C ARG A 25 -2.74 -10.34 6.84
N ARG A 26 -1.82 -10.62 7.78
CA ARG A 26 -0.75 -9.68 8.14
C ARG A 26 0.30 -9.53 7.04
N PHE A 27 0.49 -10.55 6.21
CA PHE A 27 1.48 -10.52 5.12
C PHE A 27 1.17 -9.41 4.10
N GLY A 28 -0.10 -9.28 3.70
CA GLY A 28 -0.52 -8.24 2.75
C GLY A 28 -0.37 -6.82 3.27
N LEU A 29 -0.27 -6.63 4.59
CA LEU A 29 -0.02 -5.31 5.20
C LEU A 29 1.47 -4.94 5.21
N CYS A 30 2.38 -5.91 5.27
CA CYS A 30 3.81 -5.66 5.32
C CYS A 30 4.38 -5.20 3.97
N LEU A 31 3.86 -5.74 2.87
CA LEU A 31 4.34 -5.46 1.53
C LEU A 31 4.31 -3.96 1.15
N PRO A 32 3.19 -3.23 1.31
CA PRO A 32 3.14 -1.81 0.98
C PRO A 32 4.01 -0.94 1.91
N ILE A 33 4.28 -1.38 3.14
CA ILE A 33 5.22 -0.69 4.05
C ILE A 33 6.65 -0.76 3.49
N ILE A 34 7.05 -1.93 3.00
CA ILE A 34 8.38 -2.12 2.38
C ILE A 34 8.50 -1.26 1.13
N GLY A 35 7.46 -1.24 0.28
CA GLY A 35 7.39 -0.38 -0.90
C GLY A 35 7.60 1.10 -0.57
N GLY A 36 6.87 1.60 0.43
CA GLY A 36 6.98 2.98 0.89
C GLY A 36 8.36 3.34 1.42
N ILE A 37 9.01 2.44 2.16
CA ILE A 37 10.40 2.63 2.63
C ILE A 37 11.36 2.73 1.45
N LEU A 38 11.24 1.84 0.46
CA LEU A 38 12.10 1.86 -0.72
C LEU A 38 11.91 3.14 -1.55
N ARG A 39 10.67 3.62 -1.68
CA ARG A 39 10.39 4.91 -2.33
C ARG A 39 10.99 6.07 -1.56
N ALA A 40 10.86 6.10 -0.23
CA ALA A 40 11.46 7.13 0.60
C ALA A 40 12.99 7.15 0.46
N LEU A 41 13.65 5.98 0.44
CA LEU A 41 15.09 5.87 0.19
C LEU A 41 15.48 6.37 -1.20
N CYS A 42 14.67 6.08 -2.23
CA CYS A 42 14.89 6.60 -3.57
C CYS A 42 14.82 8.15 -3.57
N TYR A 43 13.82 8.72 -2.89
CA TYR A 43 13.63 10.17 -2.83
C TYR A 43 14.77 10.86 -2.09
N LEU A 44 15.18 10.31 -0.94
CA LEU A 44 16.34 10.78 -0.19
C LEU A 44 17.62 10.72 -1.04
N THR A 45 17.80 9.65 -1.80
CA THR A 45 18.97 9.51 -2.68
C THR A 45 18.98 10.58 -3.77
N VAL A 46 17.82 10.86 -4.39
CA VAL A 46 17.69 11.89 -5.42
C VAL A 46 18.01 13.27 -4.86
N GLU A 47 17.50 13.59 -3.67
CA GLU A 47 17.73 14.87 -3.00
C GLU A 47 19.20 15.04 -2.60
N VAL A 48 19.78 14.07 -1.89
CA VAL A 48 21.15 14.15 -1.36
C VAL A 48 22.21 14.17 -2.46
N ALA A 49 22.01 13.41 -3.54
CA ALA A 49 22.95 13.36 -4.66
C ALA A 49 22.66 14.41 -5.74
N GLY A 50 21.63 15.26 -5.57
CA GLY A 50 21.24 16.28 -6.55
C GLY A 50 20.88 15.69 -7.91
N LEU A 51 20.30 14.49 -7.93
CA LEU A 51 19.92 13.81 -9.17
C LEU A 51 18.73 14.51 -9.83
N ARG A 52 18.55 14.22 -11.12
CA ARG A 52 17.41 14.76 -11.86
C ARG A 52 16.08 14.21 -11.32
N LEU A 53 15.03 15.02 -11.37
CA LEU A 53 13.72 14.69 -10.81
C LEU A 53 13.05 13.47 -11.46
N GLU A 54 13.44 13.08 -12.68
CA GLU A 54 12.87 11.91 -13.34
C GLU A 54 13.16 10.60 -12.59
N TRP A 55 14.21 10.57 -11.76
CA TRP A 55 14.50 9.42 -10.90
C TRP A 55 13.42 9.18 -9.84
N LEU A 56 12.59 10.17 -9.50
CA LEU A 56 11.44 9.98 -8.61
C LEU A 56 10.39 9.02 -9.21
N PHE A 57 10.30 8.91 -10.55
CA PHE A 57 9.42 7.93 -11.18
C PHE A 57 9.82 6.49 -10.88
N LEU A 58 11.12 6.23 -10.65
CA LEU A 58 11.58 4.92 -10.24
C LEU A 58 11.07 4.58 -8.83
N GLY A 59 11.11 5.55 -7.91
CA GLY A 59 10.55 5.39 -6.56
C GLY A 59 9.05 5.08 -6.59
N GLU A 60 8.27 5.82 -7.39
CA GLU A 60 6.84 5.56 -7.57
C GLU A 60 6.56 4.19 -8.22
N LEU A 61 7.35 3.79 -9.21
CA LEU A 61 7.21 2.47 -9.82
C LEU A 61 7.49 1.35 -8.81
N ILE A 62 8.54 1.49 -8.00
CA ILE A 62 8.87 0.53 -6.95
C ILE A 62 7.71 0.45 -5.94
N ASP A 63 7.23 1.57 -5.39
CA ASP A 63 6.13 1.53 -4.43
C ASP A 63 4.85 0.92 -5.02
N GLY A 64 4.53 1.31 -6.27
CA GLY A 64 3.40 0.76 -7.01
C GLY A 64 3.46 -0.76 -7.15
N LEU A 65 4.64 -1.32 -7.45
CA LEU A 65 4.83 -2.77 -7.55
C LEU A 65 4.59 -3.48 -6.21
N PHE A 66 4.84 -2.80 -5.09
CA PHE A 66 4.58 -3.30 -3.74
C PHE A 66 3.16 -3.01 -3.25
N GLY A 67 2.32 -2.40 -4.10
CA GLY A 67 0.89 -2.31 -3.89
C GLY A 67 0.39 -1.00 -3.30
N GLU A 68 1.30 -0.10 -2.94
CA GLU A 68 1.04 1.26 -2.44
C GLU A 68 -0.13 1.31 -1.41
N HIS A 69 -0.86 2.42 -1.39
CA HIS A 69 -1.98 2.64 -0.49
C HIS A 69 -3.17 1.72 -0.78
N LEU A 70 -3.37 1.32 -2.05
CA LEU A 70 -4.52 0.51 -2.46
C LEU A 70 -4.48 -0.88 -1.82
N THR A 71 -3.31 -1.53 -1.83
CA THR A 71 -3.13 -2.85 -1.23
C THR A 71 -3.22 -2.79 0.29
N PHE A 72 -2.66 -1.74 0.89
CA PHE A 72 -2.77 -1.53 2.33
C PHE A 72 -4.23 -1.38 2.76
N PHE A 73 -5.03 -0.60 2.02
CA PHE A 73 -6.47 -0.42 2.27
C PHE A 73 -7.27 -1.72 2.11
N ALA A 74 -7.05 -2.45 1.02
CA ALA A 74 -7.74 -3.71 0.77
C ALA A 74 -7.42 -4.76 1.85
N CYS A 75 -6.14 -4.90 2.21
CA CYS A 75 -5.73 -5.87 3.22
C CYS A 75 -6.14 -5.46 4.64
N SER A 76 -6.16 -4.16 4.97
CA SER A 76 -6.54 -3.69 6.30
C SER A 76 -8.04 -3.85 6.54
N THR A 77 -8.86 -3.56 5.55
CA THR A 77 -10.31 -3.80 5.61
C THR A 77 -10.63 -5.28 5.72
N ALA A 78 -9.96 -6.15 4.95
CA ALA A 78 -10.08 -7.61 5.07
C ALA A 78 -9.62 -8.12 6.45
N TYR A 79 -8.54 -7.57 7.00
CA TYR A 79 -8.09 -7.93 8.36
C TYR A 79 -9.10 -7.50 9.43
N ILE A 80 -9.69 -6.30 9.30
CA ILE A 80 -10.71 -5.82 10.22
C ILE A 80 -11.96 -6.70 10.15
N SER A 81 -12.38 -7.14 8.96
CA SER A 81 -13.53 -8.04 8.82
C SER A 81 -13.33 -9.39 9.50
N ASP A 82 -12.11 -9.89 9.55
CA ASP A 82 -11.80 -11.16 10.19
C ASP A 82 -11.78 -11.08 11.73
N VAL A 83 -11.43 -9.91 12.29
CA VAL A 83 -11.20 -9.75 13.74
C VAL A 83 -12.34 -9.01 14.45
N ALA A 84 -13.13 -8.20 13.75
CA ALA A 84 -14.20 -7.40 14.35
C ALA A 84 -15.48 -8.21 14.60
N SER A 85 -16.20 -7.87 15.66
CA SER A 85 -17.58 -8.33 15.85
C SER A 85 -18.52 -7.60 14.88
N LYS A 86 -19.71 -8.15 14.64
CA LYS A 86 -20.72 -7.52 13.77
C LYS A 86 -21.10 -6.11 14.24
N GLU A 87 -21.17 -5.87 15.55
CA GLU A 87 -21.53 -4.54 16.07
C GLU A 87 -20.41 -3.51 15.87
N SER A 88 -19.14 -3.94 15.91
CA SER A 88 -17.98 -3.05 15.83
C SER A 88 -17.39 -2.93 14.41
N LEU A 89 -17.77 -3.81 13.48
CA LEU A 89 -17.22 -3.88 12.13
C LEU A 89 -17.29 -2.55 11.38
N VAL A 90 -18.49 -1.97 11.29
CA VAL A 90 -18.73 -0.74 10.53
C VAL A 90 -17.90 0.42 11.09
N LEU A 91 -17.90 0.59 12.41
CA LEU A 91 -17.14 1.65 13.07
C LEU A 91 -15.63 1.51 12.85
N ARG A 92 -15.09 0.29 12.96
CA ARG A 92 -13.66 0.04 12.75
C ARG A 92 -13.24 0.26 11.29
N VAL A 93 -14.06 -0.17 10.33
CA VAL A 93 -13.81 0.05 8.90
C VAL A 93 -13.88 1.55 8.56
N ILE A 94 -14.85 2.29 9.11
CA ILE A 94 -14.96 3.73 8.89
C ILE A 94 -13.75 4.47 9.46
N ILE A 95 -13.37 4.22 10.72
CA ILE A 95 -12.19 4.85 11.32
C ILE A 95 -10.95 4.59 10.47
N CYS A 96 -10.75 3.32 10.08
CA CYS A 96 -9.63 2.94 9.23
C CYS A 96 -9.68 3.70 7.90
N SER A 97 -10.82 3.71 7.20
CA SER A 97 -11.01 4.39 5.91
C SER A 97 -10.80 5.90 6.00
N THR A 98 -11.25 6.53 7.10
CA THR A 98 -11.04 7.97 7.34
C THR A 98 -9.55 8.31 7.50
N MET A 99 -8.76 7.45 8.15
CA MET A 99 -7.31 7.67 8.25
C MET A 99 -6.59 7.60 6.90
N TYR A 100 -7.19 7.02 5.85
CA TYR A 100 -6.63 7.03 4.50
C TYR A 100 -6.99 8.28 3.69
N ILE A 101 -8.14 8.89 3.98
CA ILE A 101 -8.66 10.03 3.22
C ILE A 101 -8.07 11.36 3.72
N ILE A 102 -7.71 11.42 5.00
CA ILE A 102 -7.04 12.58 5.64
C ILE A 102 -5.55 12.53 5.36
#